data_AF-A0A800FGH6-F1
#
_entry.id   AF-A0A800FGH6-F1
#
_cell.length_a   1.000
_cell.length_b   1.000
_cell.length_c   1.000
_cell.angle_alpha   90.00
_cell.angle_beta   90.00
_cell.angle_gamma   90.00
#
_symmetry.space_group_name_H-M   'P 1'
#
loop_
_entity.id
_entity.type
_entity.pdbx_description
1 polymer ?
#
loop_
_entity_poly.entity_id
_entity_poly.type
_entity_poly.pdbx_seq_one_letter_code
_entity_poly.pdbx_strand_id
1 'polypeptide(L)'
;MKLFNCKTILPLAFLLIVGCSKSTDVDFPITSSSEAAKELYKKAWYYWDQGDGLKGWELMEEALSLDPDFILANLYVPTTDPNKWKEYKDRAKENSKNGNDYEKLAVKMWVAGRESRSMDYINLCKELVSKYPSSSQSYVMLGDAYTGVKDFDNAIANYEKALDINSSQYLAWAGLVKHQVTVGGNTMLPKNKQSKKLALKYADGLVKTRPEAPFSYQIKGNIERQYSDMEAARVQYEKMIEVAEKTKSTSLGAGYNLVAHTYLFTGDYQKSRENYEMAASRSPSKYSKISYGEFGVWSYLYENDYDGAVKALDELDQKVDDQNFSESEVLNYKANNQFTKFIAHSYNQNKSGAYDALQANWRFREERLSLDESEDLVSRRNYDTFNAWMESWYYILFAEYDKAQKSLGRLYALVKDLQSPGSLDGYNSLSGMVSLFSGDPKKAVSYFENIEKENNVYFAYFKALALEGVGENEKAQEIFTFLANWNFQGWKPALVRGLAKDKVNG
;
A
#
# COMPACT_ATOMS: atom_id res chain seq x y z
N MET A 1 26.96 -9.83 88.61
CA MET A 1 27.94 -10.02 87.51
C MET A 1 27.17 -10.59 86.32
N LYS A 2 26.57 -9.72 85.49
CA LYS A 2 26.97 -9.44 84.09
C LYS A 2 27.06 -10.70 83.22
N LEU A 3 26.03 -10.97 82.41
CA LEU A 3 26.04 -10.81 80.94
C LEU A 3 24.82 -11.53 80.32
N PHE A 4 23.85 -10.75 79.84
CA PHE A 4 22.81 -11.20 78.93
C PHE A 4 23.40 -11.34 77.52
N ASN A 5 23.36 -12.55 76.95
CA ASN A 5 23.74 -12.80 75.57
C ASN A 5 22.58 -12.41 74.64
N CYS A 6 22.70 -11.25 73.99
CA CYS A 6 21.81 -10.79 72.94
C CYS A 6 22.19 -11.51 71.63
N LYS A 7 21.27 -12.30 71.06
CA LYS A 7 21.44 -12.89 69.74
C LYS A 7 21.17 -11.83 68.67
N THR A 8 22.22 -11.41 67.97
CA THR A 8 22.13 -10.54 66.79
C THR A 8 21.52 -11.32 65.62
N ILE A 9 20.36 -10.89 65.14
CA ILE A 9 19.77 -11.34 63.88
C ILE A 9 20.36 -10.47 62.76
N LEU A 10 21.08 -11.09 61.82
CA LEU A 10 21.60 -10.44 60.62
C LEU A 10 20.54 -10.56 59.50
N PRO A 11 20.01 -9.46 58.94
CA PRO A 11 19.08 -9.57 57.82
C PRO A 11 19.89 -9.82 56.53
N LEU A 12 19.66 -10.99 55.92
CA LEU A 12 20.20 -11.33 54.61
C LEU A 12 19.42 -10.55 53.54
N ALA A 13 19.97 -9.42 53.10
CA ALA A 13 19.40 -8.65 52.00
C ALA A 13 19.64 -9.41 50.67
N PHE A 14 18.59 -10.02 50.13
CA PHE A 14 18.58 -10.54 48.77
C PHE A 14 18.58 -9.35 47.79
N LEU A 15 19.77 -9.00 47.27
CA LEU A 15 19.91 -8.13 46.11
C LEU A 15 19.49 -8.91 44.86
N LEU A 16 18.23 -8.77 44.47
CA LEU A 16 17.75 -9.13 43.13
C LEU A 16 18.36 -8.14 42.13
N ILE A 17 19.53 -8.51 41.59
CA ILE A 17 20.09 -7.85 40.41
C ILE A 17 19.23 -8.32 39.23
N VAL A 18 18.17 -7.58 38.92
CA VAL A 18 17.52 -7.67 37.61
C VAL A 18 18.48 -7.02 36.63
N GLY A 19 19.45 -7.80 36.16
CA GLY A 19 20.28 -7.41 35.04
C GLY A 19 19.39 -7.31 33.81
N CYS A 20 19.02 -6.10 33.43
CA CYS A 20 18.53 -5.82 32.07
C CYS A 20 19.69 -6.08 31.11
N SER A 21 19.91 -7.33 30.72
CA SER A 21 20.68 -7.62 29.53
C SER A 21 19.86 -7.11 28.35
N LYS A 22 20.16 -5.90 27.86
CA LYS A 22 19.71 -5.51 26.52
C LYS A 22 20.26 -6.56 25.58
N SER A 23 19.40 -7.41 25.02
CA SER A 23 19.79 -8.33 23.96
C SER A 23 20.37 -7.48 22.83
N THR A 24 21.59 -7.77 22.41
CA THR A 24 22.17 -7.14 21.21
C THR A 24 21.34 -7.58 20.03
N ASP A 25 20.76 -6.62 19.31
CA ASP A 25 20.04 -6.88 18.06
C ASP A 25 21.00 -7.53 17.05
N VAL A 26 20.59 -8.65 16.47
CA VAL A 26 21.43 -9.43 15.54
C VAL A 26 20.86 -9.30 14.13
N ASP A 27 21.68 -8.79 13.21
CA ASP A 27 21.35 -8.74 11.80
C ASP A 27 21.30 -10.13 11.17
N PHE A 28 20.50 -10.28 10.11
CA PHE A 28 20.50 -11.51 9.34
C PHE A 28 21.86 -11.74 8.65
N PRO A 29 22.32 -13.00 8.54
CA PRO A 29 23.50 -13.30 7.76
C PRO A 29 23.22 -13.04 6.28
N ILE A 30 24.06 -12.23 5.65
CA ILE A 30 23.99 -11.89 4.22
C ILE A 30 25.26 -12.39 3.56
N THR A 31 25.14 -13.20 2.50
CA THR A 31 26.27 -13.64 1.70
C THR A 31 26.35 -12.87 0.38
N SER A 32 27.57 -12.59 -0.04
CA SER A 32 27.92 -12.02 -1.35
C SER A 32 29.40 -12.26 -1.57
N SER A 33 29.81 -12.37 -2.83
CA SER A 33 31.21 -12.39 -3.23
C SER A 33 31.92 -11.05 -3.01
N SER A 34 31.16 -9.97 -2.76
CA SER A 34 31.65 -8.61 -2.61
C SER A 34 31.13 -7.96 -1.31
N GLU A 35 32.05 -7.60 -0.40
CA GLU A 35 31.69 -6.82 0.80
C GLU A 35 31.05 -5.48 0.42
N ALA A 36 31.53 -4.84 -0.64
CA ALA A 36 30.95 -3.59 -1.13
C ALA A 36 29.49 -3.78 -1.59
N ALA A 37 29.17 -4.89 -2.26
CA ALA A 37 27.80 -5.20 -2.66
C ALA A 37 26.87 -5.37 -1.44
N LYS A 38 27.33 -6.01 -0.35
CA LYS A 38 26.54 -6.13 0.89
C LYS A 38 26.23 -4.78 1.51
N GLU A 39 27.21 -3.88 1.54
CA GLU A 39 27.00 -2.55 2.09
C GLU A 39 26.05 -1.70 1.24
N LEU A 40 26.12 -1.83 -0.09
CA LEU A 40 25.15 -1.21 -1.01
C LEU A 40 23.73 -1.76 -0.79
N TYR A 41 23.58 -3.08 -0.66
CA TYR A 41 22.29 -3.73 -0.36
C TYR A 41 21.68 -3.24 0.97
N LYS A 42 22.48 -3.15 2.04
CA LYS A 42 22.01 -2.63 3.33
C LYS A 42 21.58 -1.17 3.22
N LYS A 43 22.36 -0.34 2.51
CA LYS A 43 21.99 1.06 2.25
C LYS A 43 20.72 1.17 1.41
N ALA A 44 20.51 0.27 0.45
CA ALA A 44 19.29 0.25 -0.36
C ALA A 44 18.04 0.10 0.53
N TRP A 45 18.04 -0.88 1.44
CA TRP A 45 16.97 -1.06 2.42
C TRP A 45 16.82 0.15 3.35
N TYR A 46 17.92 0.72 3.84
CA TYR A 46 17.87 1.92 4.68
C TYR A 46 17.12 3.07 3.99
N TYR A 47 17.39 3.32 2.70
CA TYR A 47 16.68 4.35 1.92
C TYR A 47 15.22 3.98 1.63
N TRP A 48 14.92 2.73 1.31
CA TRP A 48 13.55 2.27 1.13
C TRP A 48 12.70 2.39 2.40
N ASP A 49 13.24 2.01 3.55
CA ASP A 49 12.56 2.11 4.84
C ASP A 49 12.10 3.54 5.13
N GLN A 50 12.91 4.54 4.74
CA GLN A 50 12.62 5.96 4.95
C GLN A 50 11.93 6.66 3.76
N GLY A 51 11.44 5.90 2.78
CA GLY A 51 10.61 6.41 1.67
C GLY A 51 11.39 6.92 0.44
N ASP A 52 12.72 6.75 0.39
CA ASP A 52 13.58 7.11 -0.74
C ASP A 52 13.68 5.94 -1.74
N GLY A 53 12.55 5.65 -2.39
CA GLY A 53 12.37 4.54 -3.33
C GLY A 53 13.42 4.46 -4.44
N LEU A 54 13.62 5.56 -5.16
CA LEU A 54 14.55 5.61 -6.29
C LEU A 54 15.99 5.37 -5.84
N LYS A 55 16.41 5.97 -4.72
CA LYS A 55 17.77 5.81 -4.22
C LYS A 55 18.05 4.37 -3.81
N GLY A 56 17.10 3.71 -3.16
CA GLY A 56 17.25 2.29 -2.83
C GLY A 56 17.31 1.40 -4.07
N TRP A 57 16.56 1.72 -5.13
CA TRP A 57 16.63 0.99 -6.40
C TRP A 57 18.02 1.12 -7.04
N GLU A 58 18.54 2.33 -7.22
CA GLU A 58 19.88 2.56 -7.79
C GLU A 58 20.99 1.78 -7.05
N LEU A 59 20.95 1.81 -5.71
CA LEU A 59 21.91 1.09 -4.87
C LEU A 59 21.79 -0.44 -5.00
N MET A 60 20.58 -0.95 -5.22
CA MET A 60 20.34 -2.38 -5.45
C MET A 60 20.90 -2.84 -6.80
N GLU A 61 20.75 -2.02 -7.84
CA GLU A 61 21.37 -2.28 -9.16
C GLU A 61 22.90 -2.20 -9.08
N GLU A 62 23.44 -1.23 -8.35
CA GLU A 62 24.89 -1.12 -8.12
C GLU A 62 25.42 -2.35 -7.36
N ALA A 63 24.71 -2.83 -6.34
CA ALA A 63 25.06 -4.07 -5.65
C ALA A 63 25.13 -5.27 -6.61
N LEU A 64 24.16 -5.41 -7.52
CA LEU A 64 24.15 -6.46 -8.54
C LEU A 64 25.24 -6.32 -9.60
N SER A 65 25.70 -5.09 -9.87
CA SER A 65 26.82 -4.87 -10.78
C SER A 65 28.16 -5.39 -10.20
N LEU A 66 28.28 -5.40 -8.87
CA LEU A 66 29.46 -5.89 -8.15
C LEU A 66 29.38 -7.39 -7.84
N ASP A 67 28.18 -7.91 -7.62
CA ASP A 67 27.94 -9.35 -7.42
C ASP A 67 26.64 -9.77 -8.14
N PRO A 68 26.74 -10.18 -9.42
CA PRO A 68 25.57 -10.58 -10.20
C PRO A 68 24.81 -11.76 -9.60
N ASP A 69 25.46 -12.58 -8.78
CA ASP A 69 24.90 -13.79 -8.15
C ASP A 69 24.32 -13.54 -6.75
N PHE A 70 24.35 -12.29 -6.28
CA PHE A 70 23.88 -11.90 -4.95
C PHE A 70 22.38 -12.25 -4.78
N ILE A 71 22.11 -13.31 -4.02
CA ILE A 71 20.79 -13.93 -3.85
C ILE A 71 19.72 -12.90 -3.46
N LEU A 72 19.96 -12.15 -2.39
CA LEU A 72 18.97 -11.23 -1.85
C LEU A 72 18.77 -10.00 -2.76
N ALA A 73 19.83 -9.49 -3.38
CA ALA A 73 19.70 -8.35 -4.29
C ALA A 73 18.87 -8.75 -5.53
N ASN A 74 19.12 -9.94 -6.11
CA ASN A 74 18.31 -10.49 -7.20
C ASN A 74 16.84 -10.71 -6.76
N LEU A 75 16.64 -11.17 -5.52
CA LEU A 75 15.29 -11.41 -4.99
C LEU A 75 14.46 -10.13 -4.87
N TYR A 76 15.09 -8.99 -4.54
CA TYR A 76 14.38 -7.75 -4.20
C TYR A 76 14.55 -6.59 -5.17
N VAL A 77 15.50 -6.65 -6.12
CA VAL A 77 15.67 -5.58 -7.11
C VAL A 77 14.35 -5.34 -7.86
N PRO A 78 13.87 -4.08 -7.93
CA PRO A 78 12.74 -3.71 -8.76
C PRO A 78 13.13 -3.74 -10.23
N THR A 79 12.21 -4.18 -11.08
CA THR A 79 12.31 -3.99 -12.53
C THR A 79 10.91 -4.09 -13.12
N THR A 80 10.65 -3.27 -14.13
CA THR A 80 9.41 -3.26 -14.91
C THR A 80 9.46 -4.22 -16.10
N ASP A 81 10.67 -4.60 -16.52
CA ASP A 81 10.94 -5.59 -17.57
C ASP A 81 10.65 -7.00 -17.04
N PRO A 82 9.63 -7.70 -17.57
CA PRO A 82 9.22 -9.01 -17.07
C PRO A 82 10.28 -10.10 -17.26
N ASN A 83 11.08 -10.01 -18.33
CA ASN A 83 12.10 -11.02 -18.64
C ASN A 83 13.30 -10.86 -17.69
N LYS A 84 13.77 -9.62 -17.48
CA LYS A 84 14.78 -9.35 -16.45
C LYS A 84 14.28 -9.68 -15.06
N TRP A 85 13.01 -9.38 -14.77
CA TRP A 85 12.39 -9.76 -13.51
C TRP A 85 12.53 -11.26 -13.31
N LYS A 86 12.13 -12.07 -14.30
CA LYS A 86 12.22 -13.53 -14.26
C LYS A 86 13.67 -14.00 -14.06
N GLU A 87 14.61 -13.47 -14.82
CA GLU A 87 16.04 -13.76 -14.69
C GLU A 87 16.56 -13.54 -13.27
N TYR A 88 16.26 -12.38 -12.68
CA TYR A 88 16.65 -12.08 -11.31
C TYR A 88 16.02 -13.08 -10.32
N LYS A 89 14.73 -13.38 -10.44
CA LYS A 89 14.06 -14.30 -9.50
C LYS A 89 14.56 -15.74 -9.67
N ASP A 90 14.85 -16.18 -10.89
CA ASP A 90 15.38 -17.51 -11.16
C ASP A 90 16.83 -17.64 -10.65
N ARG A 91 17.66 -16.61 -10.86
CA ARG A 91 19.01 -16.57 -10.29
C ARG A 91 18.99 -16.60 -8.76
N ALA A 92 18.11 -15.81 -8.12
CA ALA A 92 17.93 -15.85 -6.68
C ALA A 92 17.52 -17.24 -6.19
N LYS A 93 16.57 -17.91 -6.87
CA LYS A 93 16.15 -19.27 -6.53
C LYS A 93 17.28 -20.28 -6.68
N GLU A 94 18.00 -20.27 -7.81
CA GLU A 94 19.09 -21.20 -8.08
C GLU A 94 20.21 -21.04 -7.05
N ASN A 95 20.70 -19.80 -6.89
CA ASN A 95 21.81 -19.51 -5.99
C ASN A 95 21.44 -19.75 -4.53
N SER A 96 20.17 -19.56 -4.14
CA SER A 96 19.71 -19.86 -2.78
C SER A 96 19.87 -21.32 -2.36
N LYS A 97 20.00 -22.28 -3.28
CA LYS A 97 20.29 -23.69 -2.94
C LYS A 97 21.59 -23.83 -2.12
N ASN A 98 22.57 -22.99 -2.45
CA ASN A 98 23.87 -22.90 -1.77
C ASN A 98 23.93 -21.75 -0.75
N GLY A 99 22.87 -20.95 -0.64
CA GLY A 99 22.77 -19.85 0.31
C GLY A 99 22.67 -20.31 1.77
N ASN A 100 22.81 -19.35 2.66
CA ASN A 100 22.61 -19.57 4.09
C ASN A 100 21.12 -19.82 4.43
N ASP A 101 20.84 -20.18 5.68
CA ASP A 101 19.47 -20.49 6.14
C ASP A 101 18.48 -19.33 5.93
N TYR A 102 18.90 -18.09 6.18
CA TYR A 102 18.06 -16.90 5.96
C TYR A 102 17.75 -16.71 4.48
N GLU A 103 18.74 -16.81 3.60
CA GLU A 103 18.55 -16.60 2.16
C GLU A 103 17.60 -17.64 1.55
N LYS A 104 17.71 -18.90 1.99
CA LYS A 104 16.78 -19.97 1.63
C LYS A 104 15.36 -19.65 2.09
N LEU A 105 15.20 -19.17 3.33
CA LEU A 105 13.90 -18.76 3.85
C LEU A 105 13.34 -17.56 3.09
N ALA A 106 14.13 -16.53 2.81
CA ALA A 106 13.73 -15.35 2.08
C ALA A 106 13.15 -15.68 0.70
N VAL A 107 13.79 -16.59 -0.04
CA VAL A 107 13.27 -17.07 -1.33
C VAL A 107 11.95 -17.83 -1.16
N LYS A 108 11.85 -18.76 -0.20
CA LYS A 108 10.59 -19.50 0.07
C LYS A 108 9.45 -18.56 0.44
N MET A 109 9.73 -17.57 1.29
CA MET A 109 8.77 -16.53 1.71
C MET A 109 8.32 -15.71 0.51
N TRP A 110 9.25 -15.26 -0.33
CA TRP A 110 8.91 -14.54 -1.54
C TRP A 110 7.99 -15.34 -2.48
N VAL A 111 8.27 -16.65 -2.68
CA VAL A 111 7.42 -17.54 -3.50
C VAL A 111 6.02 -17.66 -2.89
N ALA A 112 5.92 -17.94 -1.58
CA ALA A 112 4.65 -18.07 -0.89
C ALA A 112 3.81 -16.78 -0.99
N GLY A 113 4.44 -15.61 -0.84
CA GLY A 113 3.78 -14.31 -1.00
C GLY A 113 3.25 -14.09 -2.42
N ARG A 114 4.09 -14.33 -3.44
CA ARG A 114 3.71 -14.19 -4.85
C ARG A 114 2.51 -15.07 -5.22
N GLU A 115 2.47 -16.29 -4.70
CA GLU A 115 1.43 -17.27 -4.98
C GLU A 115 0.17 -17.09 -4.11
N SER A 116 0.14 -16.06 -3.25
CA SER A 116 -0.96 -15.81 -2.31
C SER A 116 -1.19 -16.96 -1.31
N ARG A 117 -0.13 -17.68 -0.94
CA ARG A 117 -0.12 -18.74 0.10
C ARG A 117 0.18 -18.14 1.47
N SER A 118 -0.75 -17.33 1.96
CA SER A 118 -0.55 -16.49 3.16
C SER A 118 -0.21 -17.30 4.43
N MET A 119 -0.82 -18.48 4.61
CA MET A 119 -0.53 -19.32 5.78
C MET A 119 0.87 -19.94 5.72
N ASP A 120 1.33 -20.33 4.53
CA ASP A 120 2.69 -20.81 4.34
C ASP A 120 3.71 -19.69 4.60
N TYR A 121 3.41 -18.47 4.15
CA TYR A 121 4.23 -17.29 4.42
C TYR A 121 4.40 -17.03 5.92
N ILE A 122 3.31 -17.09 6.70
CA ILE A 122 3.34 -16.92 8.16
C ILE A 122 4.18 -18.02 8.82
N ASN A 123 4.03 -19.27 8.41
CA ASN A 123 4.79 -20.38 8.98
C ASN A 123 6.30 -20.24 8.70
N LEU A 124 6.69 -19.76 7.52
CA LEU A 124 8.07 -19.43 7.20
C LEU A 124 8.61 -18.27 8.05
N CYS A 125 7.79 -17.24 8.33
CA CYS A 125 8.16 -16.15 9.24
C CYS A 125 8.36 -16.65 10.68
N LYS A 126 7.54 -17.59 11.14
CA LYS A 126 7.72 -18.24 12.46
C LYS A 126 9.03 -19.03 12.52
N GLU A 127 9.37 -19.75 11.46
CA GLU A 127 10.67 -20.44 11.35
C GLU A 127 11.83 -19.44 11.39
N LEU A 128 11.71 -18.30 10.70
CA LEU A 128 12.69 -17.22 10.73
C LEU A 128 12.92 -16.69 12.14
N VAL A 129 11.86 -16.40 12.91
CA VAL A 129 11.95 -15.99 14.32
C VAL A 129 12.62 -17.06 15.18
N SER A 130 12.29 -18.34 14.96
CA SER A 130 12.92 -19.44 15.71
C SER A 130 14.43 -19.57 15.44
N LYS A 131 14.89 -19.28 14.22
CA LYS A 131 16.32 -19.32 13.87
C LYS A 131 17.06 -18.06 14.31
N TYR A 132 16.38 -16.91 14.32
CA TYR A 132 16.96 -15.61 14.66
C TYR A 132 16.16 -14.89 15.77
N PRO A 133 16.09 -15.46 16.99
CA PRO A 133 15.22 -14.96 18.07
C PRO A 133 15.69 -13.64 18.70
N SER A 134 16.94 -13.23 18.46
CA SER A 134 17.52 -11.96 18.89
C SER A 134 17.53 -10.89 17.80
N SER A 135 16.95 -11.17 16.63
CA SER A 135 16.83 -10.20 15.54
C SER A 135 15.52 -9.45 15.65
N SER A 136 15.54 -8.14 15.85
CA SER A 136 14.31 -7.34 15.85
C SER A 136 13.61 -7.40 14.47
N GLN A 137 14.39 -7.51 13.39
CA GLN A 137 13.88 -7.62 12.02
C GLN A 137 13.04 -8.89 11.80
N SER A 138 13.36 -10.03 12.45
CA SER A 138 12.58 -11.27 12.29
C SER A 138 11.16 -11.11 12.84
N TYR A 139 11.01 -10.41 13.97
CA TYR A 139 9.71 -10.08 14.53
C TYR A 139 8.97 -9.03 13.70
N VAL A 140 9.66 -8.05 13.10
CA VAL A 140 9.02 -7.11 12.14
C VAL A 140 8.41 -7.89 10.98
N MET A 141 9.15 -8.81 10.36
CA MET A 141 8.65 -9.61 9.23
C MET A 141 7.47 -10.50 9.62
N LEU A 142 7.47 -11.07 10.83
CA LEU A 142 6.32 -11.83 11.33
C LEU A 142 5.12 -10.91 11.63
N GLY A 143 5.36 -9.69 12.13
CA GLY A 143 4.33 -8.68 12.31
C GLY A 143 3.68 -8.26 10.98
N ASP A 144 4.48 -8.08 9.94
CA ASP A 144 4.01 -7.78 8.58
C ASP A 144 3.19 -8.96 8.01
N ALA A 145 3.63 -10.20 8.24
CA ALA A 145 2.92 -11.41 7.82
C ALA A 145 1.51 -11.49 8.47
N TYR A 146 1.43 -11.26 9.78
CA TYR A 146 0.15 -11.23 10.50
C TYR A 146 -0.72 -10.05 10.07
N THR A 147 -0.13 -8.89 9.80
CA THR A 147 -0.84 -7.74 9.22
C THR A 147 -1.48 -8.11 7.88
N GLY A 148 -0.76 -8.84 7.02
CA GLY A 148 -1.26 -9.30 5.73
C GLY A 148 -2.50 -10.21 5.80
N VAL A 149 -2.70 -10.90 6.93
CA VAL A 149 -3.92 -11.70 7.19
C VAL A 149 -4.90 -11.03 8.15
N LYS A 150 -4.70 -9.75 8.47
CA LYS A 150 -5.51 -8.95 9.41
C LYS A 150 -5.54 -9.52 10.85
N ASP A 151 -4.53 -10.31 11.24
CA ASP A 151 -4.33 -10.74 12.63
C ASP A 151 -3.56 -9.65 13.40
N PHE A 152 -4.27 -8.55 13.68
CA PHE A 152 -3.65 -7.35 14.23
C PHE A 152 -3.09 -7.54 15.64
N ASP A 153 -3.71 -8.39 16.45
CA ASP A 153 -3.27 -8.60 17.83
C ASP A 153 -1.89 -9.28 17.84
N ASN A 154 -1.69 -10.31 17.01
CA ASN A 154 -0.36 -10.92 16.83
C ASN A 154 0.61 -9.98 16.10
N ALA A 155 0.16 -9.18 15.14
CA ALA A 155 1.02 -8.23 14.45
C ALA A 155 1.61 -7.18 15.40
N ILE A 156 0.76 -6.55 16.23
CA ILE A 156 1.17 -5.54 17.22
C ILE A 156 2.13 -6.15 18.24
N ALA A 157 1.83 -7.34 18.77
CA ALA A 157 2.70 -8.02 19.73
C ALA A 157 4.11 -8.27 19.17
N ASN A 158 4.22 -8.60 17.88
CA ASN A 158 5.52 -8.82 17.23
C ASN A 158 6.28 -7.50 16.98
N TYR A 159 5.60 -6.43 16.57
CA TYR A 159 6.26 -5.12 16.48
C TYR A 159 6.73 -4.60 17.84
N GLU A 160 5.95 -4.79 18.90
CA GLU A 160 6.35 -4.44 20.27
C GLU A 160 7.55 -5.29 20.72
N LYS A 161 7.56 -6.59 20.40
CA LYS A 161 8.71 -7.46 20.68
C LYS A 161 9.97 -7.02 19.94
N ALA A 162 9.85 -6.55 18.69
CA ALA A 162 10.96 -5.98 17.95
C ALA A 162 11.52 -4.73 18.65
N LEU A 163 10.64 -3.87 19.19
CA LEU A 163 11.03 -2.67 19.96
C LEU A 163 11.64 -2.99 21.33
N ASP A 164 11.27 -4.11 21.95
CA ASP A 164 11.91 -4.59 23.18
C ASP A 164 13.37 -5.01 22.94
N ILE A 165 13.63 -5.65 21.79
CA ILE A 165 14.98 -6.04 21.36
C ILE A 165 15.78 -4.80 20.95
N ASN A 166 15.17 -3.95 20.12
CA ASN A 166 15.78 -2.73 19.60
C ASN A 166 14.76 -1.58 19.64
N SER A 167 14.88 -0.72 20.65
CA SER A 167 13.98 0.44 20.82
C SER A 167 14.03 1.46 19.68
N SER A 168 15.05 1.36 18.83
CA SER A 168 15.28 2.19 17.64
C SER A 168 14.98 1.44 16.34
N GLN A 169 14.26 0.31 16.40
CA GLN A 169 13.83 -0.42 15.20
C GLN A 169 12.77 0.39 14.44
N TYR A 170 13.21 1.11 13.41
CA TYR A 170 12.40 2.04 12.63
C TYR A 170 11.19 1.37 11.97
N LEU A 171 11.36 0.15 11.44
CA LEU A 171 10.28 -0.56 10.76
C LEU A 171 9.18 -1.05 11.72
N ALA A 172 9.51 -1.32 12.99
CA ALA A 172 8.51 -1.67 13.99
C ALA A 172 7.61 -0.46 14.34
N TRP A 173 8.20 0.73 14.51
CA TRP A 173 7.43 1.98 14.63
C TRP A 173 6.58 2.23 13.38
N ALA A 174 7.12 1.96 12.18
CA ALA A 174 6.41 2.12 10.92
C ALA A 174 5.23 1.13 10.80
N GLY A 175 5.40 -0.13 11.20
CA GLY A 175 4.34 -1.13 11.24
C GLY A 175 3.19 -0.72 12.17
N LEU A 176 3.52 -0.32 13.41
CA LEU A 176 2.54 0.12 14.39
C LEU A 176 1.76 1.37 13.93
N VAL A 177 2.45 2.36 13.35
CA VAL A 177 1.75 3.58 12.89
C VAL A 177 0.89 3.30 11.65
N LYS A 178 1.33 2.42 10.73
CA LYS A 178 0.54 2.01 9.55
C LYS A 178 -0.76 1.30 9.94
N HIS A 179 -0.89 0.73 11.13
CA HIS A 179 -2.19 0.24 11.60
C HIS A 179 -3.16 1.35 12.01
N GLN A 180 -2.66 2.55 12.29
CA GLN A 180 -3.41 3.68 12.86
C GLN A 180 -3.76 4.76 11.82
N VAL A 181 -2.96 4.89 10.77
CA VAL A 181 -3.09 5.93 9.75
C VAL A 181 -2.96 5.38 8.34
N THR A 182 -3.75 5.93 7.40
CA THR A 182 -3.62 5.61 5.99
C THR A 182 -2.27 6.09 5.42
N VAL A 183 -1.56 5.16 4.78
CA VAL A 183 -0.28 5.32 4.08
C VAL A 183 -0.34 4.47 2.82
N GLY A 184 -0.83 5.05 1.72
CA GLY A 184 -1.11 4.27 0.52
C GLY A 184 -2.25 3.26 0.76
N GLY A 185 -2.09 2.03 0.26
CA GLY A 185 -3.06 0.94 0.40
C GLY A 185 -2.75 -0.02 1.54
N ASN A 186 -2.22 0.46 2.66
CA ASN A 186 -1.87 -0.36 3.83
C ASN A 186 -3.10 -0.96 4.52
N THR A 187 -2.93 -2.12 5.14
CA THR A 187 -3.94 -2.76 5.98
C THR A 187 -4.02 -2.07 7.34
N MET A 188 -5.14 -1.41 7.62
CA MET A 188 -5.37 -0.68 8.88
C MET A 188 -6.18 -1.49 9.89
N LEU A 189 -6.02 -1.17 11.17
CA LEU A 189 -6.93 -1.64 12.22
C LEU A 189 -8.38 -1.20 11.94
N PRO A 190 -9.38 -1.93 12.47
CA PRO A 190 -10.75 -1.42 12.55
C PRO A 190 -10.80 -0.02 13.15
N LYS A 191 -11.67 0.86 12.64
CA LYS A 191 -11.66 2.29 13.00
C LYS A 191 -11.81 2.54 14.51
N ASN A 192 -12.60 1.71 15.19
CA ASN A 192 -12.80 1.77 16.64
C ASN A 192 -11.57 1.38 17.48
N LYS A 193 -10.56 0.73 16.88
CA LYS A 193 -9.26 0.42 17.50
C LYS A 193 -8.18 1.46 17.14
N GLN A 194 -8.50 2.43 16.27
CA GLN A 194 -7.57 3.51 15.92
C GLN A 194 -7.69 4.69 16.90
N SER A 195 -6.58 5.41 17.14
CA SER A 195 -6.57 6.64 17.94
C SER A 195 -5.49 7.61 17.48
N LYS A 196 -5.84 8.89 17.36
CA LYS A 196 -4.88 9.97 17.04
C LYS A 196 -3.71 9.98 18.02
N LYS A 197 -3.98 9.73 19.32
CA LYS A 197 -2.96 9.70 20.37
C LYS A 197 -1.93 8.59 20.14
N LEU A 198 -2.37 7.38 19.81
CA LEU A 198 -1.46 6.27 19.51
C LEU A 198 -0.71 6.51 18.21
N ALA A 199 -1.39 6.99 17.17
CA ALA A 199 -0.77 7.33 15.89
C ALA A 199 0.38 8.33 16.08
N LEU A 200 0.15 9.42 16.84
CA LEU A 200 1.17 10.42 17.15
C LEU A 200 2.32 9.84 17.99
N LYS A 201 2.04 9.00 19.01
CA LYS A 201 3.07 8.30 19.78
C LYS A 201 4.02 7.50 18.86
N TYR A 202 3.46 6.73 17.94
CA TYR A 202 4.27 5.91 17.02
C TYR A 202 5.02 6.78 15.99
N ALA A 203 4.38 7.84 15.47
CA ALA A 203 5.03 8.79 14.58
C ALA A 203 6.20 9.53 15.26
N ASP A 204 6.07 9.90 16.54
CA ASP A 204 7.16 10.49 17.31
C ASP A 204 8.31 9.49 17.53
N GLY A 205 8.00 8.19 17.62
CA GLY A 205 8.99 7.10 17.60
C GLY A 205 9.81 7.07 16.30
N LEU A 206 9.16 7.25 15.14
CA LEU A 206 9.83 7.37 13.84
C LEU A 206 10.73 8.61 13.79
N VAL A 207 10.20 9.79 14.15
CA VAL A 207 10.97 11.06 14.16
C VAL A 207 12.16 10.97 15.12
N LYS A 208 11.99 10.38 16.31
CA LYS A 208 13.09 10.19 17.26
C LYS A 208 14.17 9.26 16.71
N THR A 209 13.78 8.21 16.00
CA THR A 209 14.71 7.21 15.46
C THR A 209 15.46 7.74 14.24
N ARG A 210 14.77 8.44 13.33
CA ARG A 210 15.35 9.05 12.13
C ARG A 210 14.75 10.47 11.92
N PRO A 211 15.30 11.51 12.57
CA PRO A 211 14.75 12.88 12.51
C PRO A 211 14.91 13.55 11.14
N GLU A 212 15.79 13.01 10.30
CA GLU A 212 16.05 13.49 8.94
C GLU A 212 15.41 12.60 7.87
N ALA A 213 14.55 11.66 8.25
CA ALA A 213 13.74 10.89 7.32
C ALA A 213 12.47 11.70 6.93
N PRO A 214 12.30 12.12 5.66
CA PRO A 214 11.11 12.86 5.23
C PRO A 214 9.81 12.08 5.50
N PHE A 215 9.85 10.75 5.36
CA PHE A 215 8.70 9.88 5.60
C PHE A 215 8.11 10.02 7.02
N SER A 216 8.92 10.29 8.05
CA SER A 216 8.43 10.50 9.41
C SER A 216 7.46 11.70 9.50
N TYR A 217 7.74 12.77 8.75
CA TYR A 217 6.89 13.97 8.71
C TYR A 217 5.67 13.78 7.78
N GLN A 218 5.81 13.00 6.71
CA GLN A 218 4.66 12.52 5.93
C GLN A 218 3.65 11.79 6.84
N ILE A 219 4.12 10.90 7.72
CA ILE A 219 3.23 10.19 8.66
C ILE A 219 2.49 11.18 9.56
N LYS A 220 3.18 12.16 10.15
CA LYS A 220 2.53 13.19 10.98
C LYS A 220 1.48 13.98 10.20
N GLY A 221 1.80 14.41 8.97
CA GLY A 221 0.84 15.10 8.11
C GLY A 221 -0.36 14.23 7.72
N ASN A 222 -0.14 12.94 7.42
CA ASN A 222 -1.21 11.99 7.15
C ASN A 222 -2.13 11.79 8.35
N ILE A 223 -1.58 11.80 9.58
CA ILE A 223 -2.38 11.71 10.80
C ILE A 223 -3.30 12.91 10.89
N GLU A 224 -2.77 14.13 10.79
CA GLU A 224 -3.58 15.35 10.87
C GLU A 224 -4.66 15.38 9.77
N ARG A 225 -4.30 15.02 8.54
CA ARG A 225 -5.24 14.93 7.41
C ARG A 225 -6.35 13.91 7.63
N GLN A 226 -6.04 12.75 8.22
CA GLN A 226 -7.02 11.72 8.57
C GLN A 226 -8.06 12.22 9.58
N TYR A 227 -7.67 13.15 10.44
CA TYR A 227 -8.53 13.82 11.42
C TYR A 227 -9.05 15.18 10.92
N SER A 228 -9.01 15.41 9.61
CA SER A 228 -9.54 16.59 8.92
C SER A 228 -8.88 17.93 9.28
N ASP A 229 -7.71 17.92 9.91
CA ASP A 229 -6.94 19.14 10.18
C ASP A 229 -5.96 19.40 9.02
N MET A 230 -6.48 20.04 7.97
CA MET A 230 -5.74 20.28 6.73
C MET A 230 -4.60 21.28 6.89
N GLU A 231 -4.76 22.25 7.79
CA GLU A 231 -3.73 23.26 8.09
C GLU A 231 -2.57 22.60 8.83
N ALA A 232 -2.84 21.86 9.91
CA ALA A 232 -1.79 21.13 10.63
C ALA A 232 -1.12 20.06 9.74
N ALA A 233 -1.89 19.38 8.88
CA ALA A 233 -1.33 18.45 7.90
C ALA A 233 -0.33 19.14 6.98
N ARG A 234 -0.70 20.31 6.43
CA ARG A 234 0.17 21.08 5.54
C ARG A 234 1.47 21.50 6.21
N VAL A 235 1.42 21.96 7.46
CA VAL A 235 2.64 22.31 8.24
C VAL A 235 3.61 21.13 8.32
N GLN A 236 3.11 19.90 8.54
CA GLN A 236 3.98 18.72 8.58
C GLN A 236 4.53 18.34 7.20
N TYR A 237 3.75 18.51 6.12
CA TYR A 237 4.23 18.27 4.77
C TYR A 237 5.25 19.34 4.31
N GLU A 238 5.10 20.59 4.74
CA GLU A 238 6.11 21.63 4.55
C GLU A 238 7.41 21.28 5.31
N LYS A 239 7.29 20.72 6.52
CA LYS A 239 8.47 20.20 7.23
C LYS A 239 9.13 19.02 6.51
N MET A 240 8.33 18.13 5.91
CA MET A 240 8.85 17.06 5.04
C MET A 240 9.65 17.64 3.87
N ILE A 241 9.15 18.69 3.22
CA ILE A 241 9.85 19.37 2.11
C ILE A 241 11.18 19.94 2.61
N GLU A 242 11.20 20.68 3.72
CA GLU A 242 12.44 21.25 4.29
C GLU A 242 13.49 20.16 4.57
N VAL A 243 13.08 19.04 5.17
CA VAL A 243 13.98 17.92 5.45
C VAL A 243 14.45 17.27 4.16
N ALA A 244 13.57 17.07 3.17
CA ALA A 244 13.94 16.49 1.89
C ALA A 244 14.93 17.37 1.11
N GLU A 245 14.79 18.69 1.15
CA GLU A 245 15.76 19.63 0.57
C GLU A 245 17.11 19.54 1.30
N LYS A 246 17.10 19.56 2.63
CA LYS A 246 18.31 19.46 3.46
C LYS A 246 19.10 18.19 3.16
N THR A 247 18.42 17.06 3.04
CA THR A 247 19.05 15.75 2.81
C THR A 247 19.22 15.39 1.34
N LYS A 248 18.75 16.24 0.41
CA LYS A 248 18.69 15.96 -1.03
C LYS A 248 17.96 14.65 -1.34
N SER A 249 16.91 14.38 -0.57
CA SER A 249 16.08 13.20 -0.71
C SER A 249 15.38 13.16 -2.07
N THR A 250 15.25 11.96 -2.64
CA THR A 250 14.48 11.72 -3.87
C THR A 250 12.98 11.90 -3.67
N SER A 251 12.52 11.96 -2.41
CA SER A 251 11.13 12.18 -2.03
C SER A 251 10.69 13.66 -2.03
N LEU A 252 11.53 14.61 -2.46
CA LEU A 252 11.18 16.04 -2.48
C LEU A 252 9.84 16.32 -3.19
N GLY A 253 9.65 15.76 -4.39
CA GLY A 253 8.39 15.88 -5.13
C GLY A 253 7.18 15.32 -4.34
N ALA A 254 7.38 14.28 -3.52
CA ALA A 254 6.30 13.71 -2.73
C ALA A 254 5.76 14.67 -1.66
N GLY A 255 6.59 15.58 -1.15
CA GLY A 255 6.17 16.63 -0.23
C GLY A 255 5.15 17.58 -0.87
N TYR A 256 5.46 18.10 -2.07
CA TYR A 256 4.53 18.96 -2.83
C TYR A 256 3.25 18.23 -3.22
N ASN A 257 3.35 16.94 -3.58
CA ASN A 257 2.19 16.10 -3.83
C ASN A 257 1.26 16.00 -2.60
N LEU A 258 1.84 15.85 -1.40
CA LEU A 258 1.07 15.81 -0.16
C LEU A 258 0.45 17.16 0.21
N VAL A 259 1.11 18.28 -0.10
CA VAL A 259 0.52 19.61 -0.02
C VAL A 259 -0.66 19.75 -0.99
N ALA A 260 -0.54 19.26 -2.23
CA ALA A 260 -1.62 19.25 -3.22
C ALA A 260 -2.88 18.58 -2.66
N HIS A 261 -2.74 17.43 -2.00
CA HIS A 261 -3.87 16.75 -1.36
C HIS A 261 -4.61 17.63 -0.35
N THR A 262 -3.91 18.48 0.40
CA THR A 262 -4.57 19.37 1.37
C THR A 262 -5.48 20.35 0.64
N TYR A 263 -5.03 20.92 -0.49
CA TYR A 263 -5.85 21.81 -1.31
C TYR A 263 -7.02 21.07 -1.96
N LEU A 264 -6.79 19.88 -2.50
CA LEU A 264 -7.82 18.99 -3.06
C LEU A 264 -8.99 18.80 -2.09
N PHE A 265 -8.70 18.45 -0.83
CA PHE A 265 -9.74 18.16 0.15
C PHE A 265 -10.43 19.39 0.74
N THR A 266 -9.81 20.58 0.60
CA THR A 266 -10.45 21.88 0.87
C THR A 266 -11.24 22.43 -0.33
N GLY A 267 -11.19 21.79 -1.49
CA GLY A 267 -11.90 22.20 -2.71
C GLY A 267 -11.17 23.26 -3.55
N ASP A 268 -9.91 23.58 -3.23
CA ASP A 268 -9.08 24.48 -4.05
C ASP A 268 -8.37 23.66 -5.14
N TYR A 269 -9.14 23.26 -6.16
CA TYR A 269 -8.68 22.37 -7.21
C TYR A 269 -7.57 22.99 -8.07
N GLN A 270 -7.59 24.31 -8.27
CA GLN A 270 -6.54 25.01 -8.99
C GLN A 270 -5.19 24.90 -8.25
N LYS A 271 -5.13 25.28 -6.96
CA LYS A 271 -3.86 25.15 -6.20
C LYS A 271 -3.43 23.70 -6.03
N SER A 272 -4.38 22.78 -5.96
CA SER A 272 -4.07 21.35 -5.98
C SER A 272 -3.30 20.98 -7.24
N ARG A 273 -3.80 21.34 -8.43
CA ARG A 273 -3.14 21.07 -9.73
C ARG A 273 -1.79 21.75 -9.87
N GLU A 274 -1.67 23.00 -9.42
CA GLU A 274 -0.38 23.72 -9.38
C GLU A 274 0.67 22.97 -8.53
N ASN A 275 0.28 22.41 -7.38
CA ASN A 275 1.19 21.64 -6.52
C ASN A 275 1.52 20.25 -7.07
N TYR A 276 0.63 19.60 -7.82
CA TYR A 276 0.98 18.36 -8.53
C TYR A 276 2.01 18.61 -9.64
N GLU A 277 1.89 19.71 -10.40
CA GLU A 277 2.91 20.09 -11.38
C GLU A 277 4.24 20.45 -10.69
N MET A 278 4.19 21.14 -9.54
CA MET A 278 5.39 21.35 -8.72
C MET A 278 6.01 20.01 -8.28
N ALA A 279 5.21 19.05 -7.81
CA ALA A 279 5.67 17.72 -7.43
C ALA A 279 6.39 17.00 -8.59
N ALA A 280 5.84 17.07 -9.80
CA ALA A 280 6.47 16.52 -11.01
C ALA A 280 7.79 17.23 -11.32
N SER A 281 7.81 18.57 -11.36
CA SER A 281 9.03 19.35 -11.68
C SER A 281 10.17 19.13 -10.67
N ARG A 282 9.85 18.86 -9.40
CA ARG A 282 10.81 18.62 -8.31
C ARG A 282 11.17 17.16 -8.10
N SER A 283 10.66 16.26 -8.94
CA SER A 283 10.98 14.84 -8.87
C SER A 283 12.20 14.50 -9.74
N PRO A 284 13.23 13.81 -9.19
CA PRO A 284 14.29 13.23 -10.02
C PRO A 284 13.80 11.96 -10.74
N SER A 285 12.77 11.29 -10.23
CA SER A 285 12.22 10.07 -10.80
C SER A 285 11.29 10.37 -11.98
N LYS A 286 11.60 9.85 -13.17
CA LYS A 286 10.69 9.87 -14.33
C LYS A 286 9.36 9.18 -14.02
N TYR A 287 9.36 8.12 -13.21
CA TYR A 287 8.15 7.42 -12.79
C TYR A 287 7.24 8.31 -11.96
N SER A 288 7.80 8.96 -10.93
CA SER A 288 7.01 9.82 -10.05
C SER A 288 6.48 11.06 -10.79
N LYS A 289 7.17 11.56 -11.82
CA LYS A 289 6.64 12.65 -12.68
C LYS A 289 5.29 12.27 -13.30
N ILE A 290 5.19 11.05 -13.84
CA ILE A 290 3.94 10.55 -14.40
C ILE A 290 2.90 10.32 -13.30
N SER A 291 3.27 9.65 -12.20
CA SER A 291 2.34 9.40 -11.09
C SER A 291 1.75 10.68 -10.47
N TYR A 292 2.52 11.77 -10.35
CA TYR A 292 1.98 13.05 -9.89
C TYR A 292 1.04 13.69 -10.91
N GLY A 293 1.28 13.48 -12.20
CA GLY A 293 0.33 13.82 -13.26
C GLY A 293 -0.99 13.06 -13.15
N GLU A 294 -0.95 11.74 -12.86
CA GLU A 294 -2.15 10.93 -12.63
C GLU A 294 -2.98 11.46 -11.45
N PHE A 295 -2.33 11.88 -10.36
CA PHE A 295 -3.03 12.52 -9.24
C PHE A 295 -3.64 13.87 -9.62
N GLY A 296 -2.94 14.65 -10.46
CA GLY A 296 -3.48 15.85 -11.09
C GLY A 296 -4.75 15.58 -11.90
N VAL A 297 -4.77 14.51 -12.70
CA VAL A 297 -5.96 14.07 -13.44
C VAL A 297 -7.11 13.76 -12.48
N TRP A 298 -6.87 13.03 -11.39
CA TRP A 298 -7.93 12.70 -10.44
C TRP A 298 -8.55 13.94 -9.80
N SER A 299 -7.83 15.06 -9.68
CA SER A 299 -8.43 16.31 -9.18
C SER A 299 -9.64 16.78 -10.02
N TYR A 300 -9.62 16.54 -11.33
CA TYR A 300 -10.75 16.83 -12.21
C TYR A 300 -11.96 15.93 -11.89
N LEU A 301 -11.72 14.66 -11.55
CA LEU A 301 -12.78 13.75 -11.12
C LEU A 301 -13.44 14.22 -9.81
N TYR A 302 -12.67 14.77 -8.86
CA TYR A 302 -13.23 15.37 -7.64
C TYR A 302 -14.06 16.63 -7.93
N GLU A 303 -13.69 17.37 -8.97
CA GLU A 303 -14.41 18.55 -9.46
C GLU A 303 -15.63 18.17 -10.34
N ASN A 304 -15.81 16.88 -10.66
CA ASN A 304 -16.76 16.35 -11.65
C ASN A 304 -16.53 16.88 -13.08
N ASP A 305 -15.33 17.37 -13.38
CA ASP A 305 -14.93 17.79 -14.72
C ASP A 305 -14.38 16.59 -15.51
N TYR A 306 -15.29 15.73 -15.98
CA TYR A 306 -14.92 14.50 -16.67
C TYR A 306 -14.24 14.74 -18.03
N ASP A 307 -14.66 15.77 -18.76
CA ASP A 307 -14.04 16.11 -20.05
C ASP A 307 -12.64 16.71 -19.85
N GLY A 308 -12.45 17.55 -18.82
CA GLY A 308 -11.13 18.01 -18.40
C GLY A 308 -10.21 16.86 -17.98
N ALA A 309 -10.74 15.85 -17.27
CA ALA A 309 -9.98 14.65 -16.93
C ALA A 309 -9.50 13.88 -18.16
N VAL A 310 -10.37 13.71 -19.18
CA VAL A 310 -10.00 13.03 -20.44
C VAL A 310 -8.92 13.81 -21.18
N LYS A 311 -9.06 15.14 -21.29
CA LYS A 311 -8.05 16.00 -21.92
C LYS A 311 -6.70 15.93 -21.19
N ALA A 312 -6.72 16.01 -19.86
CA ALA A 312 -5.50 15.91 -19.05
C ALA A 312 -4.82 14.52 -19.19
N LEU A 313 -5.58 13.45 -19.44
CA LEU A 313 -5.02 12.13 -19.74
C LEU A 313 -4.38 12.07 -21.12
N ASP A 314 -4.90 12.77 -22.13
CA ASP A 314 -4.26 12.88 -23.44
C ASP A 314 -2.91 13.62 -23.34
N GLU A 315 -2.86 14.70 -22.55
CA GLU A 315 -1.61 15.42 -22.25
C GLU A 315 -0.63 14.54 -21.46
N LEU A 316 -1.12 13.71 -20.54
CA LEU A 316 -0.29 12.78 -19.79
C LEU A 316 0.26 11.65 -20.68
N ASP A 317 -0.53 11.14 -21.62
CA ASP A 317 -0.07 10.17 -22.64
C ASP A 317 1.09 10.76 -23.46
N GLN A 318 1.02 12.05 -23.84
CA GLN A 318 2.14 12.74 -24.51
C GLN A 318 3.37 12.84 -23.60
N LYS A 319 3.20 13.21 -22.32
CA LYS A 319 4.31 13.24 -21.35
C LYS A 319 4.95 11.85 -21.18
N VAL A 320 4.19 10.76 -21.31
CA VAL A 320 4.75 9.39 -21.28
C VAL A 320 5.60 9.15 -22.53
N ASP A 321 5.13 9.53 -23.71
CA ASP A 321 5.85 9.35 -24.98
C ASP A 321 7.13 10.21 -25.04
N ASP A 322 7.15 11.37 -24.41
CA ASP A 322 8.31 12.27 -24.31
C ASP A 322 9.38 11.77 -23.32
N GLN A 323 9.04 10.82 -22.45
CA GLN A 323 9.95 10.23 -21.48
C GLN A 323 10.51 8.93 -22.08
N ASN A 324 11.81 8.71 -21.94
CA ASN A 324 12.48 7.50 -22.44
C ASN A 324 12.14 6.26 -21.57
N PHE A 325 10.87 5.85 -21.57
CA PHE A 325 10.36 4.63 -20.95
C PHE A 325 10.55 3.43 -21.88
N SER A 326 10.66 2.23 -21.31
CA SER A 326 10.62 0.99 -22.10
C SER A 326 9.23 0.78 -22.70
N GLU A 327 9.13 -0.07 -23.72
CA GLU A 327 7.84 -0.42 -24.34
C GLU A 327 6.84 -0.97 -23.30
N SER A 328 7.28 -1.89 -22.43
CA SER A 328 6.42 -2.40 -21.36
C SER A 328 5.95 -1.31 -20.40
N GLU A 329 6.77 -0.30 -20.12
CA GLU A 329 6.41 0.83 -19.27
C GLU A 329 5.37 1.74 -19.93
N VAL A 330 5.59 2.09 -21.21
CA VAL A 330 4.63 2.88 -22.00
C VAL A 330 3.26 2.19 -22.06
N LEU A 331 3.24 0.88 -22.34
CA LEU A 331 1.99 0.11 -22.38
C LEU A 331 1.27 0.09 -21.03
N ASN A 332 1.99 -0.04 -19.91
CA ASN A 332 1.39 0.02 -18.57
C ASN A 332 0.76 1.40 -18.29
N TYR A 333 1.46 2.49 -18.60
CA TYR A 333 0.91 3.84 -18.39
C TYR A 333 -0.29 4.10 -19.29
N LYS A 334 -0.20 3.75 -20.58
CA LYS A 334 -1.34 3.90 -21.51
C LYS A 334 -2.53 3.06 -21.06
N ALA A 335 -2.32 1.83 -20.58
CA ALA A 335 -3.38 1.04 -19.97
C ALA A 335 -4.02 1.74 -18.75
N ASN A 336 -3.23 2.25 -17.81
CA ASN A 336 -3.73 2.97 -16.63
C ASN A 336 -4.49 4.25 -17.00
N ASN A 337 -4.02 4.99 -18.01
CA ASN A 337 -4.70 6.17 -18.52
C ASN A 337 -6.04 5.81 -19.16
N GLN A 338 -6.10 4.71 -19.95
CA GLN A 338 -7.36 4.19 -20.48
C GLN A 338 -8.32 3.72 -19.38
N PHE A 339 -7.82 3.15 -18.28
CA PHE A 339 -8.65 2.83 -17.12
C PHE A 339 -9.30 4.10 -16.52
N THR A 340 -8.54 5.19 -16.42
CA THR A 340 -9.08 6.46 -15.91
C THR A 340 -10.03 7.13 -16.92
N LYS A 341 -9.77 7.04 -18.23
CA LYS A 341 -10.70 7.47 -19.29
C LYS A 341 -12.01 6.68 -19.24
N PHE A 342 -11.94 5.37 -19.01
CA PHE A 342 -13.12 4.53 -18.79
C PHE A 342 -13.97 5.05 -17.63
N ILE A 343 -13.35 5.41 -16.50
CA ILE A 343 -14.05 6.00 -15.35
C ILE A 343 -14.71 7.32 -15.74
N ALA A 344 -13.96 8.25 -16.32
CA ALA A 344 -14.47 9.56 -16.69
C ALA A 344 -15.65 9.47 -17.66
N HIS A 345 -15.54 8.65 -18.72
CA HIS A 345 -16.62 8.42 -19.66
C HIS A 345 -17.84 7.75 -19.02
N SER A 346 -17.63 6.74 -18.16
CA SER A 346 -18.74 6.04 -17.51
C SER A 346 -19.56 6.98 -16.62
N TYR A 347 -18.88 7.82 -15.85
CA TYR A 347 -19.53 8.78 -14.96
C TYR A 347 -20.09 10.00 -15.70
N ASN A 348 -19.56 10.33 -16.87
CA ASN A 348 -20.15 11.27 -17.82
C ASN A 348 -21.28 10.65 -18.69
N GLN A 349 -21.72 9.42 -18.38
CA GLN A 349 -22.75 8.68 -19.14
C GLN A 349 -22.42 8.44 -20.63
N ASN A 350 -21.15 8.57 -21.03
CA ASN A 350 -20.67 8.32 -22.38
C ASN A 350 -20.34 6.83 -22.56
N LYS A 351 -21.37 6.04 -22.91
CA LYS A 351 -21.25 4.58 -23.06
C LYS A 351 -20.25 4.13 -24.12
N SER A 352 -20.25 4.76 -25.29
CA SER A 352 -19.31 4.40 -26.37
C SER A 352 -17.88 4.73 -25.98
N GLY A 353 -17.63 5.92 -25.41
CA GLY A 353 -16.29 6.29 -24.93
C GLY A 353 -15.79 5.37 -23.81
N ALA A 354 -16.67 4.97 -22.89
CA ALA A 354 -16.32 4.01 -21.85
C ALA A 354 -15.95 2.64 -22.44
N TYR A 355 -16.73 2.15 -23.41
CA TYR A 355 -16.43 0.89 -24.09
C TYR A 355 -15.10 0.95 -24.87
N ASP A 356 -14.85 2.03 -25.60
CA ASP A 356 -13.61 2.22 -26.36
C ASP A 356 -12.39 2.25 -25.44
N ALA A 357 -12.48 2.97 -24.31
CA ALA A 357 -11.43 3.01 -23.29
C ALA A 357 -11.21 1.64 -22.62
N LEU A 358 -12.28 0.89 -22.34
CA LEU A 358 -12.19 -0.49 -21.83
C LEU A 358 -11.43 -1.40 -22.81
N GLN A 359 -11.80 -1.38 -24.10
CA GLN A 359 -11.14 -2.19 -25.13
C GLN A 359 -9.67 -1.77 -25.32
N ALA A 360 -9.38 -0.47 -25.31
CA ALA A 360 -8.02 0.04 -25.40
C ALA A 360 -7.16 -0.39 -24.19
N ASN A 361 -7.71 -0.35 -22.97
CA ASN A 361 -7.06 -0.86 -21.78
C ASN A 361 -6.70 -2.34 -21.93
N TRP A 362 -7.63 -3.19 -22.36
CA TRP A 362 -7.36 -4.62 -22.58
C TRP A 362 -6.29 -4.84 -23.62
N ARG A 363 -6.35 -4.12 -24.75
CA ARG A 363 -5.33 -4.23 -25.81
C ARG A 363 -3.93 -3.92 -25.27
N PHE A 364 -3.75 -2.79 -24.60
CA PHE A 364 -2.43 -2.41 -24.07
C PHE A 364 -1.94 -3.41 -23.00
N ARG A 365 -2.84 -3.93 -22.16
CA ARG A 365 -2.48 -4.94 -21.15
C ARG A 365 -2.14 -6.30 -21.76
N GLU A 366 -2.85 -6.74 -22.80
CA GLU A 366 -2.53 -7.97 -23.53
C GLU A 366 -1.20 -7.83 -24.28
N GLU A 367 -0.99 -6.70 -24.96
CA GLU A 367 0.26 -6.39 -25.65
C GLU A 367 1.43 -6.40 -24.66
N ARG A 368 1.27 -5.74 -23.50
CA ARG A 368 2.27 -5.79 -22.42
C ARG A 368 2.51 -7.21 -21.91
N LEU A 369 1.46 -8.03 -21.83
CA LEU A 369 1.58 -9.42 -21.40
C LEU A 369 2.29 -10.28 -22.46
N SER A 370 2.13 -9.95 -23.75
CA SER A 370 2.80 -10.65 -24.85
C SER A 370 4.32 -10.39 -24.91
N LEU A 371 4.80 -9.33 -24.25
CA LEU A 371 6.24 -9.07 -24.07
C LEU A 371 6.90 -9.97 -23.01
N ASP A 372 6.11 -10.67 -22.21
CA ASP A 372 6.59 -11.57 -21.16
C ASP A 372 6.80 -12.98 -21.71
N GLU A 373 8.05 -13.38 -21.90
CA GLU A 373 8.43 -14.70 -22.40
C GLU A 373 8.37 -15.79 -21.32
N SER A 374 8.10 -15.42 -20.05
CA SER A 374 8.19 -16.33 -18.91
C SER A 374 7.00 -17.29 -18.75
N GLU A 375 5.93 -17.07 -19.51
CA GLU A 375 4.63 -17.76 -19.34
C GLU A 375 4.10 -17.70 -17.89
N ASP A 376 4.29 -16.57 -17.20
CA ASP A 376 3.91 -16.44 -15.79
C ASP A 376 2.39 -16.57 -15.56
N LEU A 377 1.97 -17.74 -15.09
CA LEU A 377 0.57 -18.05 -14.77
C LEU A 377 -0.03 -17.10 -13.73
N VAL A 378 0.77 -16.56 -12.80
CA VAL A 378 0.28 -15.59 -11.81
C VAL A 378 -0.07 -14.27 -12.48
N SER A 379 0.79 -13.77 -13.36
CA SER A 379 0.53 -12.57 -14.16
C SER A 379 -0.66 -12.75 -15.09
N ARG A 380 -0.79 -13.91 -15.76
CA ARG A 380 -1.96 -14.24 -16.60
C ARG A 380 -3.26 -14.25 -15.80
N ARG A 381 -3.27 -14.94 -14.64
CA ARG A 381 -4.44 -14.95 -13.74
C ARG A 381 -4.83 -13.54 -13.29
N ASN A 382 -3.86 -12.72 -12.91
CA ASN A 382 -4.10 -11.33 -12.48
C ASN A 382 -4.64 -10.47 -13.63
N TYR A 383 -4.14 -10.71 -14.84
CA TYR A 383 -4.65 -10.08 -16.07
C TYR A 383 -6.12 -10.42 -16.30
N ASP A 384 -6.46 -11.70 -16.31
CA ASP A 384 -7.81 -12.21 -16.55
C ASP A 384 -8.79 -11.76 -15.44
N THR A 385 -8.33 -11.77 -14.19
CA THR A 385 -9.12 -11.34 -13.02
C THR A 385 -9.52 -9.86 -13.14
N PHE A 386 -8.57 -8.99 -13.48
CA PHE A 386 -8.87 -7.57 -13.65
C PHE A 386 -9.80 -7.32 -14.84
N ASN A 387 -9.61 -8.00 -15.97
CA ASN A 387 -10.48 -7.83 -17.14
C ASN A 387 -11.92 -8.27 -16.84
N ALA A 388 -12.10 -9.44 -16.21
CA ALA A 388 -13.42 -9.91 -15.80
C ALA A 388 -14.09 -8.95 -14.81
N TRP A 389 -13.32 -8.37 -13.88
CA TRP A 389 -13.81 -7.35 -12.94
C TRP A 389 -14.24 -6.06 -13.68
N MET A 390 -13.39 -5.53 -14.55
CA MET A 390 -13.63 -4.26 -15.27
C MET A 390 -14.81 -4.39 -16.24
N GLU A 391 -14.93 -5.52 -16.96
CA GLU A 391 -16.06 -5.82 -17.82
C GLU A 391 -17.39 -5.91 -17.06
N SER A 392 -17.37 -6.62 -15.92
CA SER A 392 -18.52 -6.72 -15.04
C SER A 392 -18.95 -5.33 -14.57
N TRP A 393 -17.98 -4.49 -14.19
CA TRP A 393 -18.24 -3.12 -13.75
C TRP A 393 -18.81 -2.25 -14.88
N TYR A 394 -18.29 -2.33 -16.11
CA TYR A 394 -18.85 -1.66 -17.29
C TYR A 394 -20.34 -2.01 -17.47
N TYR A 395 -20.68 -3.30 -17.50
CA TYR A 395 -22.06 -3.72 -17.70
C TYR A 395 -22.98 -3.27 -16.56
N ILE A 396 -22.49 -3.26 -15.32
CA ILE A 396 -23.23 -2.73 -14.17
C ILE A 396 -23.54 -1.24 -14.34
N LEU A 397 -22.54 -0.43 -14.71
CA LEU A 397 -22.70 1.03 -14.84
C LEU A 397 -23.68 1.43 -15.97
N PHE A 398 -23.87 0.57 -16.97
CA PHE A 398 -24.81 0.79 -18.07
C PHE A 398 -26.06 -0.10 -18.02
N ALA A 399 -26.41 -0.63 -16.84
CA ALA A 399 -27.61 -1.41 -16.57
C ALA A 399 -27.80 -2.68 -17.43
N GLU A 400 -26.71 -3.32 -17.85
CA GLU A 400 -26.71 -4.59 -18.61
C GLU A 400 -26.46 -5.80 -17.71
N TYR A 401 -27.35 -6.02 -16.72
CA TYR A 401 -27.11 -6.95 -15.61
C TYR A 401 -26.94 -8.42 -16.03
N ASP A 402 -27.63 -8.88 -17.08
CA ASP A 402 -27.46 -10.26 -17.59
C ASP A 402 -26.03 -10.52 -18.09
N LYS A 403 -25.43 -9.52 -18.75
CA LYS A 403 -24.04 -9.60 -19.20
C LYS A 403 -23.07 -9.48 -18.02
N ALA A 404 -23.38 -8.60 -17.06
CA ALA A 404 -22.59 -8.49 -15.83
C ALA A 404 -22.53 -9.83 -15.08
N GLN A 405 -23.64 -10.56 -14.95
CA GLN A 405 -23.68 -11.87 -14.28
C GLN A 405 -22.78 -12.91 -14.95
N LYS A 406 -22.73 -12.94 -16.29
CA LYS A 406 -21.83 -13.83 -17.04
C LYS A 406 -20.36 -13.52 -16.75
N SER A 407 -19.98 -12.25 -16.76
CA SER A 407 -18.61 -11.81 -16.46
C SER A 407 -18.24 -12.04 -14.99
N LEU A 408 -19.18 -11.86 -14.05
CA LEU A 408 -19.00 -12.18 -12.63
C LEU A 408 -18.76 -13.68 -12.39
N GLY A 409 -19.43 -14.56 -13.14
CA GLY A 409 -19.17 -16.00 -13.08
C GLY A 409 -17.72 -16.34 -13.45
N ARG A 410 -17.15 -15.67 -14.46
CA ARG A 410 -15.73 -15.80 -14.80
C ARG A 410 -14.82 -15.27 -13.71
N LEU A 411 -15.11 -14.09 -13.17
CA LEU A 411 -14.35 -13.50 -12.07
C LEU A 411 -14.29 -14.46 -10.87
N TYR A 412 -15.43 -15.00 -10.43
CA TYR A 412 -15.49 -15.93 -9.30
C TYR A 412 -14.62 -17.17 -9.51
N ALA A 413 -14.67 -17.77 -10.71
CA ALA A 413 -13.88 -18.96 -11.04
C ALA A 413 -12.37 -18.73 -10.92
N LEU A 414 -11.89 -17.49 -11.16
CA LEU A 414 -10.47 -17.13 -11.09
C LEU A 414 -9.95 -16.91 -9.66
N VAL A 415 -10.82 -16.50 -8.73
CA VAL A 415 -10.39 -16.03 -7.40
C VAL A 415 -10.81 -16.92 -6.22
N LYS A 416 -11.78 -17.82 -6.41
CA LYS A 416 -12.39 -18.60 -5.31
C LYS A 416 -11.41 -19.49 -4.52
N ASP A 417 -10.31 -19.90 -5.13
CA ASP A 417 -9.34 -20.83 -4.54
C ASP A 417 -8.10 -20.10 -3.95
N LEU A 418 -8.09 -18.76 -3.95
CA LEU A 418 -7.01 -17.95 -3.37
C LEU A 418 -7.15 -17.84 -1.85
N GLN A 419 -6.05 -18.03 -1.12
CA GLN A 419 -6.03 -18.03 0.36
C GLN A 419 -5.86 -16.64 0.98
N SER A 420 -5.65 -15.59 0.19
CA SER A 420 -5.52 -14.23 0.70
C SER A 420 -6.89 -13.71 1.20
N PRO A 421 -6.94 -13.07 2.39
CA PRO A 421 -8.14 -12.36 2.81
C PRO A 421 -8.56 -11.32 1.77
N GLY A 422 -9.85 -11.28 1.46
CA GLY A 422 -10.41 -10.36 0.49
C GLY A 422 -10.27 -10.77 -0.98
N SER A 423 -9.80 -12.00 -1.29
CA SER A 423 -9.76 -12.52 -2.67
C SER A 423 -11.10 -12.45 -3.40
N LEU A 424 -12.20 -12.60 -2.66
CA LEU A 424 -13.57 -12.50 -3.17
C LEU A 424 -14.15 -11.07 -3.12
N ASP A 425 -13.44 -10.07 -2.58
CA ASP A 425 -13.99 -8.72 -2.38
C ASP A 425 -14.44 -8.09 -3.69
N GLY A 426 -13.68 -8.27 -4.78
CA GLY A 426 -14.05 -7.77 -6.11
C GLY A 426 -15.33 -8.40 -6.66
N TYR A 427 -15.49 -9.73 -6.49
CA TYR A 427 -16.68 -10.46 -6.90
C TYR A 427 -17.91 -10.07 -6.06
N ASN A 428 -17.75 -10.07 -4.74
CA ASN A 428 -18.80 -9.74 -3.79
C ASN A 428 -19.27 -8.29 -3.99
N SER A 429 -18.35 -7.34 -4.11
CA SER A 429 -18.68 -5.93 -4.29
C SER A 429 -19.51 -5.67 -5.54
N LEU A 430 -19.12 -6.24 -6.68
CA LEU A 430 -19.86 -6.08 -7.94
C LEU A 430 -21.19 -6.86 -7.94
N SER A 431 -21.24 -8.03 -7.32
CA SER A 431 -22.49 -8.79 -7.15
C SER A 431 -23.49 -8.06 -6.25
N GLY A 432 -23.00 -7.36 -5.22
CA GLY A 432 -23.77 -6.45 -4.39
C GLY A 432 -24.35 -5.29 -5.19
N MET A 433 -23.54 -4.65 -6.05
CA MET A 433 -24.02 -3.59 -6.95
C MET A 433 -25.09 -4.09 -7.93
N VAL A 434 -24.91 -5.26 -8.58
CA VAL A 434 -25.92 -5.86 -9.45
C VAL A 434 -27.24 -6.05 -8.70
N SER A 435 -27.18 -6.63 -7.50
CA SER A 435 -28.37 -6.89 -6.69
C SER A 435 -29.08 -5.58 -6.30
N LEU A 436 -28.30 -4.57 -5.86
CA LEU A 436 -28.83 -3.27 -5.48
C LEU A 436 -29.53 -2.59 -6.67
N PHE A 437 -28.88 -2.51 -7.83
CA PHE A 437 -29.42 -1.83 -9.00
C PHE A 437 -30.54 -2.60 -9.70
N SER A 438 -30.66 -3.90 -9.44
CA SER A 438 -31.80 -4.73 -9.86
C SER A 438 -32.99 -4.65 -8.90
N GLY A 439 -32.92 -3.83 -7.85
CA GLY A 439 -34.01 -3.62 -6.89
C GLY A 439 -34.07 -4.64 -5.74
N ASP A 440 -32.99 -5.36 -5.46
CA ASP A 440 -32.89 -6.30 -4.33
C ASP A 440 -31.84 -5.83 -3.30
N PRO A 441 -32.15 -4.81 -2.49
CA PRO A 441 -31.22 -4.27 -1.50
C PRO A 441 -30.90 -5.30 -0.40
N LYS A 442 -31.82 -6.21 -0.09
CA LYS A 442 -31.61 -7.27 0.90
C LYS A 442 -30.51 -8.24 0.45
N LYS A 443 -30.56 -8.70 -0.80
CA LYS A 443 -29.49 -9.52 -1.37
C LYS A 443 -28.19 -8.73 -1.51
N ALA A 444 -28.26 -7.45 -1.87
CA ALA A 444 -27.07 -6.60 -1.91
C ALA A 444 -26.34 -6.53 -0.57
N VAL A 445 -27.07 -6.35 0.55
CA VAL A 445 -26.48 -6.36 1.91
C VAL A 445 -25.70 -7.64 2.17
N SER A 446 -26.20 -8.81 1.75
CA SER A 446 -25.49 -10.08 1.96
C SER A 446 -24.14 -10.15 1.22
N TYR A 447 -24.06 -9.61 0.01
CA TYR A 447 -22.80 -9.52 -0.72
C TYR A 447 -21.83 -8.50 -0.12
N PHE A 448 -22.35 -7.41 0.45
CA PHE A 448 -21.54 -6.37 1.05
C PHE A 448 -21.13 -6.64 2.51
N GLU A 449 -21.56 -7.75 3.12
CA GLU A 449 -21.37 -8.04 4.55
C GLU A 449 -19.92 -7.83 4.99
N ASN A 450 -18.97 -8.46 4.30
CA ASN A 450 -17.54 -8.42 4.59
C ASN A 450 -16.79 -7.22 3.97
N ILE A 451 -17.48 -6.36 3.23
CA ILE A 451 -16.86 -5.18 2.61
C ILE A 451 -16.68 -4.10 3.68
N GLU A 452 -15.42 -3.92 4.11
CA GLU A 452 -14.98 -2.89 5.05
C GLU A 452 -14.90 -1.52 4.36
N LYS A 453 -15.51 -0.51 4.98
CA LYS A 453 -15.56 0.86 4.42
C LYS A 453 -14.20 1.52 4.30
N GLU A 454 -13.27 1.14 5.17
CA GLU A 454 -11.91 1.65 5.26
C GLU A 454 -11.04 1.22 4.06
N ASN A 455 -11.28 0.03 3.53
CA ASN A 455 -10.48 -0.56 2.45
C ASN A 455 -11.20 -0.49 1.09
N ASN A 456 -12.52 -0.31 1.10
CA ASN A 456 -13.38 -0.37 -0.09
C ASN A 456 -14.28 0.86 -0.24
N VAL A 457 -13.71 2.06 -0.07
CA VAL A 457 -14.39 3.38 -0.11
C VAL A 457 -15.51 3.48 -1.18
N TYR A 458 -15.19 3.10 -2.43
CA TYR A 458 -16.16 3.14 -3.53
C TYR A 458 -17.36 2.20 -3.30
N PHE A 459 -17.11 0.94 -2.97
CA PHE A 459 -18.17 -0.06 -2.76
C PHE A 459 -18.92 0.13 -1.44
N ALA A 460 -18.28 0.74 -0.46
CA ALA A 460 -18.90 1.10 0.81
C ALA A 460 -20.07 2.08 0.62
N TYR A 461 -19.99 2.98 -0.36
CA TYR A 461 -21.11 3.86 -0.70
C TYR A 461 -22.34 3.06 -1.14
N PHE A 462 -22.16 2.05 -2.01
CA PHE A 462 -23.26 1.18 -2.44
C PHE A 462 -23.75 0.24 -1.34
N LYS A 463 -22.86 -0.20 -0.43
CA LYS A 463 -23.26 -0.89 0.81
C LYS A 463 -24.20 -0.02 1.65
N ALA A 464 -23.88 1.27 1.81
CA ALA A 464 -24.72 2.20 2.56
C ALA A 464 -26.09 2.42 1.90
N LEU A 465 -26.14 2.54 0.57
CA LEU A 465 -27.40 2.58 -0.18
C LEU A 465 -28.23 1.30 -0.01
N ALA A 466 -27.59 0.12 -0.01
CA ALA A 466 -28.28 -1.14 0.22
C ALA A 466 -28.86 -1.24 1.65
N LEU A 467 -28.12 -0.77 2.66
CA LEU A 467 -28.57 -0.70 4.06
C LEU A 467 -29.77 0.24 4.21
N GLU A 468 -29.72 1.42 3.60
CA GLU A 468 -30.85 2.35 3.55
C GLU A 468 -32.07 1.70 2.87
N GLY A 469 -31.87 0.98 1.77
CA GLY A 469 -32.92 0.26 1.05
C GLY A 469 -33.61 -0.86 1.85
N VAL A 470 -32.98 -1.36 2.94
CA VAL A 470 -33.61 -2.30 3.89
C VAL A 470 -34.03 -1.66 5.21
N GLY A 471 -33.93 -0.33 5.33
CA GLY A 471 -34.33 0.43 6.52
C GLY A 471 -33.27 0.48 7.63
N GLU A 472 -32.05 0.02 7.39
CA GLU A 472 -30.93 0.11 8.34
C GLU A 472 -30.23 1.50 8.28
N ASN A 473 -31.02 2.55 8.43
CA ASN A 473 -30.61 3.94 8.19
C ASN A 473 -29.45 4.41 9.08
N GLU A 474 -29.39 3.99 10.35
CA GLU A 474 -28.29 4.37 11.25
C GLU A 474 -26.93 3.84 10.74
N LYS A 475 -26.89 2.58 10.29
CA LYS A 475 -25.68 1.97 9.72
C LYS A 475 -25.30 2.60 8.39
N ALA A 476 -26.29 2.91 7.54
CA ALA A 476 -26.05 3.64 6.30
C ALA A 476 -25.43 5.02 6.58
N GLN A 477 -25.98 5.76 7.55
CA GLN A 477 -25.52 7.09 7.91
C GLN A 477 -24.10 7.09 8.49
N GLU A 478 -23.74 6.07 9.27
CA GLU A 478 -22.37 5.87 9.74
C GLU A 478 -21.39 5.78 8.57
N ILE A 479 -21.73 5.00 7.54
CA ILE A 479 -20.88 4.84 6.35
C ILE A 479 -20.84 6.12 5.53
N PHE A 480 -21.96 6.78 5.26
CA PHE A 480 -21.97 8.06 4.52
C PHE A 480 -21.13 9.12 5.23
N THR A 481 -21.28 9.26 6.55
CA THR A 481 -20.48 10.18 7.37
C THR A 481 -18.99 9.86 7.27
N PHE A 482 -18.62 8.58 7.34
CA PHE A 482 -17.23 8.16 7.17
C PHE A 482 -16.68 8.57 5.80
N LEU A 483 -17.40 8.27 4.71
CA LEU A 483 -16.96 8.56 3.34
C LEU A 483 -16.88 10.06 3.05
N ALA A 484 -17.84 10.85 3.56
CA ALA A 484 -17.85 12.31 3.47
C ALA A 484 -16.59 12.95 4.09
N ASN A 485 -16.02 12.31 5.10
CA ASN A 485 -14.82 12.72 5.83
C ASN A 485 -13.55 11.98 5.39
N TRP A 486 -13.60 11.16 4.33
CA TRP A 486 -12.42 10.48 3.80
C TRP A 486 -11.52 11.48 3.07
N ASN A 487 -10.28 11.63 3.55
CA ASN A 487 -9.33 12.66 3.12
C ASN A 487 -8.03 12.07 2.54
N PHE A 488 -8.13 10.92 1.85
CA PHE A 488 -7.01 10.32 1.13
C PHE A 488 -7.38 10.13 -0.33
N GLN A 489 -6.55 10.63 -1.23
CA GLN A 489 -6.89 10.72 -2.64
C GLN A 489 -6.94 9.36 -3.34
N GLY A 490 -7.55 9.34 -4.51
CA GLY A 490 -7.77 8.15 -5.32
C GLY A 490 -9.00 8.33 -6.20
N TRP A 491 -9.08 7.59 -7.29
CA TRP A 491 -10.28 7.59 -8.14
C TRP A 491 -11.52 7.15 -7.34
N LYS A 492 -11.39 6.17 -6.44
CA LYS A 492 -12.51 5.65 -5.61
C LYS A 492 -13.20 6.77 -4.83
N PRO A 493 -12.51 7.51 -3.93
CA PRO A 493 -13.12 8.63 -3.21
C PRO A 493 -13.55 9.80 -4.11
N ALA A 494 -12.91 10.02 -5.26
CA ALA A 494 -13.33 11.06 -6.20
C ALA A 494 -14.81 10.89 -6.61
N LEU A 495 -15.24 9.64 -6.83
CA LEU A 495 -16.57 9.31 -7.33
C LEU A 495 -17.67 9.33 -6.28
N VAL A 496 -17.35 9.04 -5.01
CA VAL A 496 -18.38 8.80 -3.97
C VAL A 496 -18.34 9.76 -2.80
N ARG A 497 -17.25 10.51 -2.60
CA ARG A 497 -17.14 11.42 -1.45
C ARG A 497 -18.15 12.57 -1.54
N GLY A 498 -18.31 13.17 -2.72
CA GLY A 498 -19.31 14.21 -2.95
C GLY A 498 -20.73 13.68 -2.69
N LEU A 499 -21.06 12.53 -3.29
CA LEU A 499 -22.35 11.87 -3.10
C LEU A 499 -22.63 11.54 -1.63
N ALA A 500 -21.63 11.07 -0.89
CA ALA A 500 -21.78 10.80 0.53
C ALA A 500 -22.02 12.07 1.36
N LYS A 501 -21.43 13.22 0.99
CA LYS A 501 -21.74 14.51 1.63
C LYS A 501 -23.20 14.91 1.41
N ASP A 502 -23.71 14.71 0.20
CA ASP A 502 -25.11 15.01 -0.10
C ASP A 502 -26.06 14.15 0.74
N LYS A 503 -25.73 12.86 0.94
CA LYS A 503 -26.48 11.95 1.83
C LYS A 503 -26.39 12.30 3.32
N VAL A 504 -25.33 13.01 3.75
CA VAL A 504 -25.19 13.46 5.15
C VAL A 504 -25.94 14.76 5.41
N ASN A 505 -26.01 15.64 4.40
CA ASN A 505 -26.57 16.98 4.53
C ASN A 505 -28.04 17.09 4.10
N GLY A 506 -28.55 16.15 3.31
CA GLY A 506 -29.96 16.04 2.90
C GLY A 506 -30.75 15.15 3.83
#